data_AF-A0A679BVA0-F1
#
_entry.id   AF-A0A679BVA0-F1
#
_cell.length_a   1.000
_cell.length_b   1.000
_cell.length_c   1.000
_cell.angle_alpha   90.00
_cell.angle_beta   90.00
_cell.angle_gamma   90.00
#
_symmetry.space_group_name_H-M   'P 1'
#
loop_
_entity.id
_entity.type
_entity.pdbx_description
1 polymer ?
#
loop_
_entity_poly.entity_id
_entity_poly.type
_entity_poly.pdbx_seq_one_letter_code
_entity_poly.pdbx_strand_id
1 'polypeptide(L)'
;IPAPAILKPKPMWTGKQIVSMVIPKGINCQTTHASHPEGESTWISPGDTRVYIEDGELICGIVCKKTVGTADGGLIHTIVNELGHYAARDFLSGTQTVVNYWLLNHGFSIGIGDTIADRSTMSSITEIISTAKKHVQDIILAAQQDKLECEPGMTIRESFEAKVNQALNKARDDSGKKAQASLREDNNVKQMVVSGSKGSFINISQMSACVGQQNVEG
;
A
#
# COMPACT_ATOMS: atom_id res chain seq x y z
N ILE A 1 25.61 -23.67 4.22
CA ILE A 1 25.68 -22.23 3.89
C ILE A 1 25.64 -22.14 2.36
N PRO A 2 24.66 -21.45 1.76
CA PRO A 2 24.53 -21.34 0.31
C PRO A 2 25.67 -20.51 -0.28
N ALA A 3 25.96 -20.69 -1.57
CA ALA A 3 26.93 -19.87 -2.28
C ALA A 3 26.47 -18.38 -2.29
N PRO A 4 27.37 -17.41 -2.05
CA PRO A 4 27.01 -16.01 -2.08
C PRO A 4 26.60 -15.57 -3.49
N ALA A 5 25.60 -14.69 -3.60
CA ALA A 5 25.21 -14.11 -4.89
C ALA A 5 26.34 -13.30 -5.54
N ILE A 6 27.14 -12.61 -4.73
CA ILE A 6 28.26 -11.79 -5.19
C ILE A 6 29.54 -12.39 -4.61
N LEU A 7 30.47 -12.83 -5.46
CA LEU A 7 31.71 -13.48 -5.05
C LEU A 7 32.90 -12.50 -4.92
N LYS A 8 32.93 -11.48 -5.76
CA LYS A 8 33.99 -10.44 -5.79
C LYS A 8 33.34 -9.06 -5.79
N PRO A 9 33.95 -8.03 -5.15
CA PRO A 9 35.23 -8.04 -4.43
C PRO A 9 35.17 -8.68 -3.04
N LYS A 10 33.98 -8.82 -2.45
CA LYS A 10 33.74 -9.47 -1.15
C LYS A 10 32.53 -10.41 -1.29
N PRO A 11 32.54 -11.60 -0.68
CA PRO A 11 31.38 -12.48 -0.66
C PRO A 11 30.19 -11.80 0.04
N MET A 12 29.09 -11.60 -0.68
CA MET A 12 27.84 -11.02 -0.16
C MET A 12 26.63 -11.87 -0.55
N TRP A 13 25.70 -12.01 0.39
CA TRP A 13 24.42 -12.70 0.21
C TRP A 13 23.30 -11.67 0.13
N THR A 14 22.26 -11.97 -0.65
CA THR A 14 21.06 -11.13 -0.74
C THR A 14 20.03 -11.52 0.31
N GLY A 15 19.12 -10.60 0.64
CA GLY A 15 17.98 -10.91 1.50
C GLY A 15 17.11 -12.04 0.92
N LYS A 16 16.90 -12.05 -0.40
CA LYS A 16 16.14 -13.11 -1.08
C LYS A 16 16.77 -14.49 -0.92
N GLN A 17 18.11 -14.59 -1.00
CA GLN A 17 18.81 -15.85 -0.76
C GLN A 17 18.61 -16.36 0.67
N ILE A 18 18.63 -15.46 1.65
CA ILE A 18 18.43 -15.84 3.06
C ILE A 18 16.99 -16.31 3.29
N VAL A 19 16.00 -15.60 2.73
CA VAL A 19 14.58 -16.00 2.80
C VAL A 19 14.34 -17.33 2.10
N SER A 20 14.99 -17.58 0.97
CA SER A 20 14.88 -18.86 0.24
C SER A 20 15.32 -20.07 1.08
N MET A 21 16.28 -19.90 2.00
CA MET A 21 16.68 -21.01 2.89
C MET A 21 15.57 -21.47 3.85
N VAL A 22 14.56 -20.62 4.08
CA VAL A 22 13.43 -20.91 4.95
C VAL A 22 12.27 -21.53 4.19
N ILE A 23 12.17 -21.26 2.89
CA ILE A 23 11.12 -21.82 2.04
C ILE A 23 11.41 -23.32 1.82
N PRO A 24 10.44 -24.22 2.06
CA PRO A 24 10.61 -25.64 1.77
C PRO A 24 10.90 -25.89 0.28
N LYS A 25 11.74 -26.89 0.01
CA LYS A 25 12.02 -27.35 -1.37
C LYS A 25 10.76 -27.94 -2.02
N GLY A 26 10.69 -27.87 -3.35
CA GLY A 26 9.57 -28.37 -4.15
C GLY A 26 8.40 -27.40 -4.30
N ILE A 27 8.43 -26.25 -3.63
CA ILE A 27 7.36 -25.25 -3.70
C ILE A 27 7.55 -24.34 -4.89
N ASN A 28 6.50 -24.23 -5.70
CA ASN A 28 6.42 -23.28 -6.81
C ASN A 28 5.28 -22.29 -6.57
N CYS A 29 5.57 -21.00 -6.59
CA CYS A 29 4.57 -19.96 -6.37
C CYS A 29 4.85 -18.74 -7.25
N GLN A 30 3.81 -18.27 -7.93
CA GLN A 30 3.86 -17.03 -8.70
C GLN A 30 2.80 -16.07 -8.18
N THR A 31 3.22 -14.86 -7.82
CA THR A 31 2.29 -13.82 -7.36
C THR A 31 2.83 -12.43 -7.72
N THR A 32 2.07 -11.39 -7.40
CA THR A 32 2.43 -10.00 -7.66
C THR A 32 2.46 -9.19 -6.38
N HIS A 33 3.40 -8.24 -6.33
CA HIS A 33 3.51 -7.27 -5.27
C HIS A 33 2.30 -6.32 -5.26
N ALA A 34 2.07 -5.64 -4.13
CA ALA A 34 0.92 -4.73 -3.98
C ALA A 34 0.95 -3.56 -4.98
N SER A 35 2.16 -3.14 -5.40
CA SER A 35 2.40 -2.04 -6.33
C SER A 35 2.70 -2.48 -7.77
N HIS A 36 2.35 -3.71 -8.17
CA HIS A 36 2.58 -4.18 -9.53
C HIS A 36 1.72 -3.39 -10.54
N PRO A 37 2.30 -2.79 -11.61
CA PRO A 37 1.55 -2.02 -12.60
C PRO A 37 0.63 -2.91 -13.45
N GLU A 38 -0.61 -2.46 -13.71
CA GLU A 38 -1.64 -3.23 -14.43
C GLU A 38 -1.35 -3.51 -15.93
N GLY A 39 -0.25 -2.97 -16.48
CA GLY A 39 0.17 -3.18 -17.86
C GLY A 39 1.49 -3.94 -18.03
N GLU A 40 2.11 -4.39 -16.94
CA GLU A 40 3.44 -4.99 -16.97
C GLU A 40 3.37 -6.53 -16.99
N SER A 41 3.69 -7.13 -18.14
CA SER A 41 3.65 -8.60 -18.32
C SER A 41 5.03 -9.26 -18.38
N THR A 42 6.10 -8.49 -18.21
CA THR A 42 7.48 -8.98 -18.28
C THR A 42 7.79 -10.00 -17.18
N TRP A 43 8.63 -10.98 -17.51
CA TRP A 43 9.11 -11.97 -16.53
C TRP A 43 10.11 -11.37 -15.55
N ILE A 44 10.91 -10.39 -16.01
CA ILE A 44 11.83 -9.61 -15.19
C ILE A 44 11.22 -8.22 -15.05
N SER A 45 10.56 -7.98 -13.93
CA SER A 45 9.95 -6.68 -13.65
C SER A 45 11.01 -5.65 -13.24
N PRO A 46 11.12 -4.47 -13.90
CA PRO A 46 12.08 -3.43 -13.50
C PRO A 46 11.89 -2.97 -12.05
N GLY A 47 10.64 -2.98 -11.56
CA GLY A 47 10.30 -2.64 -10.18
C GLY A 47 10.40 -3.79 -9.18
N ASP A 48 10.91 -4.97 -9.58
CA ASP A 48 10.98 -6.17 -8.73
C ASP A 48 9.62 -6.52 -8.08
N THR A 49 8.53 -6.33 -8.84
CA THR A 49 7.15 -6.47 -8.36
C THR A 49 6.55 -7.84 -8.66
N ARG A 50 7.11 -8.61 -9.60
CA ARG A 50 6.64 -9.97 -9.87
C ARG A 50 7.39 -10.96 -8.98
N VAL A 51 6.65 -11.65 -8.11
CA VAL A 51 7.21 -12.64 -7.18
C VAL A 51 7.20 -14.01 -7.83
N TYR A 52 8.39 -14.58 -7.97
CA TYR A 52 8.59 -15.89 -8.58
C TYR A 52 9.44 -16.76 -7.65
N ILE A 53 8.82 -17.84 -7.18
CA ILE A 53 9.45 -18.86 -6.34
C ILE A 53 9.41 -20.18 -7.12
N GLU A 54 10.57 -20.79 -7.29
CA GLU A 54 10.74 -22.05 -8.00
C GLU A 54 11.59 -23.02 -7.17
N ASP A 55 11.10 -24.24 -6.96
CA ASP A 55 11.72 -25.27 -6.12
C ASP A 55 12.16 -24.78 -4.72
N GLY A 56 11.38 -23.86 -4.13
CA GLY A 56 11.70 -23.24 -2.84
C GLY A 56 12.74 -22.11 -2.90
N GLU A 57 13.18 -21.68 -4.09
CA GLU A 57 14.08 -20.54 -4.25
C GLU A 57 13.32 -19.29 -4.72
N LEU A 58 13.47 -18.17 -3.99
CA LEU A 58 12.92 -16.87 -4.36
C LEU A 58 13.83 -16.20 -5.39
N ILE A 59 13.49 -16.34 -6.66
CA ILE A 59 14.30 -15.85 -7.80
C ILE A 59 14.14 -14.34 -7.95
N CYS A 60 12.91 -13.84 -8.00
CA CYS A 60 12.62 -12.42 -8.13
C CYS A 60 11.36 -12.00 -7.36
N GLY A 61 11.23 -10.70 -7.13
CA GLY A 61 10.08 -10.06 -6.52
C GLY A 61 10.24 -9.69 -5.05
N ILE A 62 9.52 -8.65 -4.66
CA ILE A 62 9.39 -8.20 -3.27
C ILE A 62 8.21 -8.93 -2.60
N VAL A 63 8.49 -9.61 -1.50
CA VAL A 63 7.49 -10.32 -0.70
C VAL A 63 6.67 -9.32 0.11
N CYS A 64 5.34 -9.34 -0.05
CA CYS A 64 4.41 -8.51 0.74
C CYS A 64 3.24 -9.34 1.27
N LYS A 65 2.25 -8.68 1.89
CA LYS A 65 1.01 -9.32 2.37
C LYS A 65 0.31 -10.19 1.32
N LYS A 66 0.39 -9.87 0.02
CA LYS A 66 -0.20 -10.72 -1.03
C LYS A 66 0.50 -12.08 -1.16
N THR A 67 1.80 -12.14 -0.85
CA THR A 67 2.60 -13.37 -0.95
C THR A 67 2.54 -14.19 0.33
N VAL A 68 2.79 -13.57 1.49
CA VAL A 68 2.92 -14.27 2.80
C VAL A 68 1.75 -14.05 3.74
N GLY A 69 0.73 -13.31 3.31
CA GLY A 69 -0.49 -13.10 4.09
C GLY A 69 -1.53 -14.18 3.83
N THR A 70 -2.77 -13.85 4.16
CA THR A 70 -3.94 -14.73 4.06
C THR A 70 -4.58 -14.74 2.66
N ALA A 71 -3.82 -14.39 1.63
CA ALA A 71 -4.33 -14.33 0.27
C ALA A 71 -4.49 -15.75 -0.32
N ASP A 72 -5.54 -15.94 -1.11
CA ASP A 72 -5.73 -17.17 -1.88
C ASP A 72 -4.58 -17.32 -2.89
N GLY A 73 -4.02 -18.52 -3.00
CA GLY A 73 -2.82 -18.77 -3.82
C GLY A 73 -1.54 -18.13 -3.28
N GLY A 74 -1.53 -17.60 -2.05
CA GLY A 74 -0.32 -17.15 -1.38
C GLY A 74 0.62 -18.30 -1.01
N LEU A 75 1.86 -17.98 -0.69
CA LEU A 75 2.93 -18.94 -0.40
C LEU A 75 2.55 -19.93 0.72
N ILE A 76 1.94 -19.44 1.80
CA ILE A 76 1.52 -20.30 2.92
C ILE A 76 0.43 -21.28 2.47
N HIS A 77 -0.51 -20.82 1.65
CA HIS A 77 -1.58 -21.67 1.12
C HIS A 77 -0.99 -22.78 0.24
N THR A 78 -0.05 -22.45 -0.65
CA THR A 78 0.66 -23.44 -1.47
C THR A 78 1.43 -24.45 -0.63
N ILE A 79 2.19 -24.00 0.39
CA ILE A 79 2.96 -24.89 1.27
C ILE A 79 2.05 -25.88 2.01
N VAL A 80 0.92 -25.41 2.55
CA VAL A 80 -0.04 -26.28 3.25
C VAL A 80 -0.63 -27.33 2.30
N ASN A 81 -0.94 -26.95 1.06
CA ASN A 81 -1.55 -27.86 0.09
C ASN A 81 -0.55 -28.89 -0.47
N GLU A 82 0.70 -28.50 -0.72
CA GLU A 82 1.70 -29.36 -1.35
C GLU A 82 2.48 -30.22 -0.33
N LEU A 83 2.82 -29.65 0.83
CA LEU A 83 3.70 -30.29 1.82
C LEU A 83 3.04 -30.51 3.20
N GLY A 84 1.82 -30.00 3.40
CA GLY A 84 1.07 -30.17 4.63
C GLY A 84 1.37 -29.16 5.73
N HIS A 85 0.64 -29.29 6.83
CA HIS A 85 0.64 -28.32 7.94
C HIS A 85 1.94 -28.29 8.75
N TYR A 86 2.69 -29.39 8.82
CA TYR A 86 3.99 -29.42 9.51
C TYR A 86 5.03 -28.55 8.79
N ALA A 87 5.11 -28.64 7.46
CA ALA A 87 6.01 -27.81 6.66
C ALA A 87 5.64 -26.32 6.76
N ALA A 88 4.34 -26.00 6.77
CA ALA A 88 3.86 -24.63 6.95
C ALA A 88 4.21 -24.07 8.34
N ARG A 89 4.07 -24.87 9.41
CA ARG A 89 4.49 -24.49 10.77
C ARG A 89 5.98 -24.15 10.82
N ASP A 90 6.80 -25.00 10.21
CA ASP A 90 8.26 -24.83 10.22
C ASP A 90 8.67 -23.60 9.40
N PHE A 91 8.02 -23.37 8.25
CA PHE A 91 8.18 -22.16 7.44
C PHE A 91 7.85 -20.88 8.23
N LEU A 92 6.71 -20.84 8.92
CA LEU A 92 6.30 -19.69 9.72
C LEU A 92 7.29 -19.41 10.86
N SER A 93 7.71 -20.46 11.57
CA SER A 93 8.64 -20.35 12.70
C SER A 93 10.03 -19.91 12.23
N GLY A 94 10.53 -20.48 11.14
CA GLY A 94 11.80 -20.10 10.53
C GLY A 94 11.78 -18.66 10.01
N THR A 95 10.70 -18.24 9.35
CA THR A 95 10.58 -16.90 8.77
C THR A 95 10.57 -15.85 9.87
N GLN A 96 9.77 -16.06 10.92
CA GLN A 96 9.71 -15.16 12.07
C GLN A 96 11.08 -15.06 12.76
N THR A 97 11.78 -16.18 12.97
CA THR A 97 13.09 -16.18 13.62
C THR A 97 14.12 -15.38 12.83
N VAL A 98 14.23 -15.63 11.53
CA VAL A 98 15.20 -14.97 10.65
C VAL A 98 14.89 -13.49 10.49
N VAL A 99 13.63 -13.15 10.20
CA VAL A 99 13.22 -11.75 9.97
C VAL A 99 13.29 -10.94 11.25
N ASN A 100 12.88 -11.48 12.41
CA ASN A 100 12.98 -10.76 13.68
C ASN A 100 14.44 -10.51 14.08
N TYR A 101 15.33 -11.49 13.86
CA TYR A 101 16.76 -11.31 14.10
C TYR A 101 17.36 -10.24 13.18
N TRP A 102 16.98 -10.23 11.90
CA TRP A 102 17.40 -9.17 10.98
C TRP A 102 16.86 -7.80 11.40
N LEU A 103 15.58 -7.72 11.78
CA LEU A 103 14.91 -6.49 12.20
C LEU A 103 15.53 -5.91 13.47
N LEU A 104 15.96 -6.75 14.41
CA LEU A 104 16.66 -6.32 15.63
C LEU A 104 17.95 -5.55 15.32
N ASN A 105 18.67 -5.96 14.27
CA ASN A 105 19.93 -5.33 13.86
C ASN A 105 19.72 -4.13 12.93
N HIS A 106 18.68 -4.15 12.09
CA HIS A 106 18.38 -3.07 11.16
C HIS A 106 17.66 -1.90 11.85
N GLY A 107 16.71 -2.22 12.74
CA GLY A 107 15.79 -1.26 13.33
C GLY A 107 14.70 -0.83 12.35
N PHE A 108 13.52 -0.50 12.89
CA PHE A 108 12.43 0.12 12.15
C PHE A 108 11.64 1.02 13.10
N SER A 109 11.36 2.26 12.71
CA SER A 109 10.70 3.24 13.57
C SER A 109 9.85 4.21 12.75
N ILE A 110 8.88 4.85 13.37
CA ILE A 110 8.09 5.94 12.77
C ILE A 110 8.26 7.18 13.64
N GLY A 111 8.48 8.31 13.00
CA GLY A 111 8.52 9.61 13.67
C GLY A 111 7.51 10.60 13.09
N ILE A 112 7.41 11.78 13.71
CA ILE A 112 6.64 12.91 13.18
C ILE A 112 7.14 13.35 11.79
N GLY A 113 8.42 13.13 11.49
CA GLY A 113 8.99 13.41 10.17
C GLY A 113 8.35 12.59 9.05
N ASP A 114 7.81 11.41 9.36
CA ASP A 114 7.16 10.57 8.37
C ASP A 114 5.75 11.07 7.97
N THR A 115 5.15 11.98 8.75
CA THR A 115 3.82 12.54 8.50
C THR A 115 3.86 13.94 7.90
N ILE A 116 5.05 14.54 7.74
CA ILE A 116 5.21 15.90 7.23
C ILE A 116 5.46 15.84 5.73
N ALA A 117 4.52 16.41 4.95
CA ALA A 117 4.71 16.62 3.52
C ALA A 117 5.55 17.88 3.23
N ASP A 118 6.15 17.94 2.05
CA ASP A 118 6.91 19.09 1.57
C ASP A 118 6.03 20.33 1.37
N ARG A 119 6.65 21.52 1.43
CA ARG A 119 5.92 22.81 1.35
C ARG A 119 5.17 22.98 0.02
N SER A 120 5.73 22.51 -1.09
CA SER A 120 5.08 22.55 -2.40
C SER A 120 3.80 21.70 -2.42
N THR A 121 3.86 20.49 -1.87
CA THR A 121 2.68 19.62 -1.75
C THR A 121 1.66 20.20 -0.79
N MET A 122 2.06 20.75 0.35
CA MET A 122 1.12 21.42 1.28
C MET A 122 0.41 22.62 0.65
N SER A 123 1.12 23.39 -0.18
CA SER A 123 0.54 24.51 -0.92
C SER A 123 -0.49 24.00 -1.95
N SER A 124 -0.12 22.94 -2.69
CA SER A 124 -1.03 22.27 -3.64
C SER A 124 -2.28 21.69 -2.96
N ILE A 125 -2.14 21.10 -1.78
CA ILE A 125 -3.27 20.57 -0.99
C ILE A 125 -4.19 21.71 -0.56
N THR A 126 -3.63 22.81 -0.09
CA THR A 126 -4.39 24.00 0.32
C THR A 126 -5.18 24.59 -0.86
N GLU A 127 -4.58 24.61 -2.05
CA GLU A 127 -5.25 25.06 -3.28
C GLU A 127 -6.41 24.15 -3.69
N ILE A 128 -6.23 22.82 -3.62
CA ILE A 128 -7.30 21.85 -3.86
C ILE A 128 -8.47 22.08 -2.90
N ILE A 129 -8.19 22.25 -1.61
CA ILE A 129 -9.21 22.51 -0.59
C ILE A 129 -9.90 23.85 -0.82
N SER A 130 -9.15 24.89 -1.20
CA SER A 130 -9.74 26.21 -1.52
C SER A 130 -10.66 26.14 -2.72
N THR A 131 -10.26 25.43 -3.77
CA THR A 131 -11.06 25.21 -4.98
C THR A 131 -12.34 24.45 -4.65
N ALA A 132 -12.25 23.40 -3.84
CA ALA A 132 -13.42 22.64 -3.39
C ALA A 132 -14.38 23.51 -2.57
N LYS A 133 -13.88 24.35 -1.65
CA LYS A 133 -14.71 25.28 -0.88
C LYS A 133 -15.44 26.29 -1.78
N LYS A 134 -14.79 26.81 -2.81
CA LYS A 134 -15.43 27.68 -3.81
C LYS A 134 -16.52 26.93 -4.57
N HIS A 135 -16.25 25.70 -4.99
CA HIS A 135 -17.25 24.89 -5.69
C HIS A 135 -18.50 24.61 -4.82
N VAL A 136 -18.31 24.31 -3.53
CA VAL A 136 -19.43 24.17 -2.59
C VAL A 136 -20.20 25.49 -2.43
N GLN A 137 -19.52 26.63 -2.41
CA GLN A 137 -20.16 27.94 -2.37
C GLN A 137 -21.02 28.19 -3.62
N ASP A 138 -20.55 27.79 -4.81
CA ASP A 138 -21.32 27.90 -6.05
C ASP A 138 -22.58 27.01 -6.01
N ILE A 139 -22.47 25.79 -5.46
CA ILE A 139 -23.62 24.89 -5.26
C ILE A 139 -24.65 25.51 -4.30
N ILE A 140 -24.19 26.14 -3.20
CA ILE A 140 -25.06 26.85 -2.25
C ILE A 140 -25.79 28.01 -2.95
N LEU A 141 -25.08 28.82 -3.74
CA LEU A 141 -25.68 29.93 -4.48
C LEU A 141 -26.70 29.44 -5.52
N ALA A 142 -26.40 28.34 -6.23
CA ALA A 142 -27.32 27.74 -7.18
C ALA A 142 -28.61 27.24 -6.50
N ALA A 143 -28.49 26.63 -5.31
CA ALA A 143 -29.64 26.21 -4.51
C ALA A 143 -30.47 27.40 -4.01
N GLN A 144 -29.83 28.49 -3.56
CA GLN A 144 -30.51 29.71 -3.11
C GLN A 144 -31.23 30.46 -4.24
N GLN A 145 -30.71 30.38 -5.46
CA GLN A 145 -31.30 31.00 -6.65
C GLN A 145 -32.32 30.09 -7.36
N ASP A 146 -32.67 28.95 -6.77
CA ASP A 146 -33.59 27.94 -7.33
C ASP A 146 -33.16 27.42 -8.71
N LYS A 147 -31.84 27.37 -8.95
CA LYS A 147 -31.21 26.87 -10.19
C LYS A 147 -30.69 25.44 -10.06
N LEU A 148 -30.88 24.81 -8.90
CA LEU A 148 -30.39 23.46 -8.64
C LEU A 148 -31.39 22.42 -9.16
N GLU A 149 -30.98 21.64 -10.14
CA GLU A 149 -31.78 20.51 -10.63
C GLU A 149 -31.69 19.30 -9.67
N CYS A 150 -32.85 18.68 -9.41
CA CYS A 150 -32.97 17.42 -8.67
C CYS A 150 -32.35 16.28 -9.45
N GLU A 151 -31.64 15.40 -8.74
CA GLU A 151 -31.26 14.12 -9.32
C GLU A 151 -32.42 13.12 -9.28
N PRO A 152 -32.49 12.17 -10.24
CA PRO A 152 -33.58 11.20 -10.31
C PRO A 152 -33.73 10.41 -9.00
N GLY A 153 -34.92 10.43 -8.41
CA GLY A 153 -35.23 9.69 -7.19
C GLY A 153 -34.79 10.38 -5.89
N MET A 154 -34.34 11.63 -5.94
CA MET A 154 -33.95 12.42 -4.76
C MET A 154 -34.78 13.70 -4.64
N THR A 155 -34.97 14.17 -3.42
CA THR A 155 -35.48 15.52 -3.16
C THR A 155 -34.41 16.58 -3.49
N ILE A 156 -34.81 17.85 -3.61
CA ILE A 156 -33.86 18.97 -3.83
C ILE A 156 -32.79 19.00 -2.73
N ARG A 157 -33.18 18.76 -1.47
CA ARG A 157 -32.27 18.77 -0.31
C ARG A 157 -31.29 17.60 -0.36
N GLU A 158 -31.77 16.39 -0.66
CA GLU A 158 -30.90 15.22 -0.81
C GLU A 158 -29.94 15.39 -1.99
N SER A 159 -30.42 15.95 -3.11
CA SER A 159 -29.58 16.25 -4.27
C SER A 159 -28.49 17.28 -3.96
N PHE A 160 -28.81 18.29 -3.14
CA PHE A 160 -27.84 19.26 -2.65
C PHE A 160 -26.78 18.60 -1.76
N GLU A 161 -27.19 17.82 -0.75
CA GLU A 161 -26.28 17.10 0.14
C GLU A 161 -25.38 16.13 -0.63
N ALA A 162 -25.94 15.38 -1.59
CA ALA A 162 -25.18 14.47 -2.43
C ALA A 162 -24.08 15.19 -3.23
N LYS A 163 -24.40 16.33 -3.85
CA LYS A 163 -23.44 17.15 -4.62
C LYS A 163 -22.34 17.75 -3.73
N VAL A 164 -22.70 18.24 -2.54
CA VAL A 164 -21.72 18.77 -1.57
C VAL A 164 -20.80 17.64 -1.06
N ASN A 165 -21.37 16.51 -0.64
CA ASN A 165 -20.62 15.35 -0.19
C ASN A 165 -19.67 14.82 -1.27
N GLN A 166 -20.11 14.77 -2.53
CA GLN A 166 -19.26 14.36 -3.64
C GLN A 166 -18.08 15.32 -3.83
N ALA A 167 -18.33 16.63 -3.81
CA ALA A 167 -17.28 17.64 -3.95
C ALA A 167 -16.23 17.56 -2.82
N LEU A 168 -16.67 17.42 -1.57
CA LEU A 168 -15.80 17.32 -0.41
C LEU A 168 -15.01 16.00 -0.38
N ASN A 169 -15.64 14.87 -0.71
CA ASN A 169 -14.96 13.58 -0.82
C ASN A 169 -13.93 13.57 -1.93
N LYS A 170 -14.24 14.16 -3.10
CA LYS A 170 -13.27 14.31 -4.19
C LYS A 170 -12.06 15.13 -3.76
N ALA A 171 -12.28 16.26 -3.07
CA ALA A 171 -11.19 17.08 -2.55
C ALA A 171 -10.29 16.33 -1.55
N ARG A 172 -10.89 15.50 -0.68
CA ARG A 172 -10.15 14.63 0.25
C ARG A 172 -9.31 13.62 -0.50
N ASP A 173 -9.88 12.95 -1.50
CA ASP A 173 -9.17 11.90 -2.24
C ASP A 173 -8.05 12.48 -3.11
N ASP A 174 -8.27 13.63 -3.76
CA ASP A 174 -7.27 14.31 -4.59
C ASP A 174 -6.10 14.86 -3.74
N SER A 175 -6.40 15.46 -2.58
CA SER A 175 -5.37 15.91 -1.64
C SER A 175 -4.57 14.75 -1.06
N GLY A 176 -5.25 13.64 -0.73
CA GLY A 176 -4.61 12.40 -0.27
C GLY A 176 -3.66 11.78 -1.29
N LYS A 177 -4.08 11.70 -2.56
CA LYS A 177 -3.23 11.20 -3.65
C LYS A 177 -1.99 12.06 -3.85
N LYS A 178 -2.12 13.39 -3.78
CA LYS A 178 -0.96 14.29 -3.85
C LYS A 178 0.00 14.08 -2.68
N ALA A 179 -0.50 13.96 -1.46
CA ALA A 179 0.34 13.68 -0.28
C ALA A 179 1.06 12.34 -0.42
N GLN A 180 0.37 11.29 -0.87
CA GLN A 180 0.97 9.97 -1.05
C GLN A 180 2.08 9.97 -2.13
N ALA A 181 1.86 10.70 -3.23
CA ALA A 181 2.82 10.81 -4.31
C ALA A 181 4.08 11.56 -3.90
N SER A 182 3.97 12.52 -2.97
CA SER A 182 5.13 13.29 -2.50
C SER A 182 5.98 12.56 -1.46
N LEU A 183 5.41 11.56 -0.77
CA LEU A 183 6.18 10.74 0.17
C LEU A 183 7.23 9.91 -0.57
N ARG A 184 8.48 10.07 -0.14
CA ARG A 184 9.62 9.27 -0.59
C ARG A 184 9.40 7.78 -0.31
N GLU A 185 10.06 6.92 -1.08
CA GLU A 185 9.96 5.46 -0.92
C GLU A 185 10.58 4.95 0.39
N ASP A 186 11.50 5.71 0.98
CA ASP A 186 12.13 5.43 2.27
C ASP A 186 11.31 5.89 3.48
N ASN A 187 10.13 6.47 3.27
CA ASN A 187 9.24 6.86 4.37
C ASN A 187 8.67 5.64 5.09
N ASN A 188 8.79 5.61 6.42
CA ASN A 188 8.45 4.43 7.21
C ASN A 188 6.94 4.12 7.19
N VAL A 189 6.10 5.15 7.21
CA VAL A 189 4.63 4.98 7.13
C VAL A 189 4.26 4.41 5.76
N LYS A 190 4.86 4.91 4.68
CA LYS A 190 4.63 4.38 3.32
C LYS A 190 5.07 2.92 3.21
N GLN A 191 6.21 2.55 3.77
CA GLN A 191 6.70 1.16 3.78
C GLN A 191 5.75 0.21 4.52
N MET A 192 5.14 0.65 5.63
CA MET A 192 4.14 -0.16 6.35
C MET A 192 2.87 -0.38 5.55
N VAL A 193 2.37 0.65 4.87
CA VAL A 193 1.16 0.53 4.04
C VAL A 193 1.44 -0.33 2.81
N VAL A 194 2.59 -0.17 2.15
CA VAL A 194 2.97 -0.94 0.96
C VAL A 194 3.22 -2.42 1.28
N SER A 195 3.90 -2.72 2.40
CA SER A 195 4.06 -4.10 2.87
C SER A 195 2.74 -4.75 3.31
N GLY A 196 1.76 -3.92 3.68
CA GLY A 196 0.45 -4.34 4.17
C GLY A 196 0.46 -4.75 5.64
N SER A 197 1.47 -4.33 6.41
CA SER A 197 1.60 -4.68 7.83
C SER A 197 0.58 -3.94 8.70
N LYS A 198 0.48 -2.62 8.54
CA LYS A 198 -0.51 -1.78 9.24
C LYS A 198 -0.71 -0.44 8.54
N GLY A 199 -1.93 0.05 8.61
CA GLY A 199 -2.34 1.30 7.97
C GLY A 199 -2.83 1.09 6.54
N SER A 200 -3.42 2.15 6.00
CA SER A 200 -3.98 2.24 4.66
C SER A 200 -3.64 3.59 4.04
N PHE A 201 -3.88 3.74 2.74
CA PHE A 201 -3.70 5.03 2.06
C PHE A 201 -4.55 6.16 2.68
N ILE A 202 -5.71 5.82 3.23
CA ILE A 202 -6.57 6.78 3.95
C ILE A 202 -5.84 7.30 5.19
N ASN A 203 -5.15 6.45 5.94
CA ASN A 203 -4.43 6.90 7.14
C ASN A 203 -3.32 7.90 6.80
N ILE A 204 -2.57 7.64 5.72
CA ILE A 204 -1.53 8.57 5.23
C ILE A 204 -2.16 9.92 4.87
N SER A 205 -3.23 9.88 4.09
CA SER A 205 -3.97 11.08 3.66
C SER A 205 -4.49 11.89 4.85
N GLN A 206 -5.08 11.23 5.84
CA GLN A 206 -5.65 11.90 7.00
C GLN A 206 -4.60 12.50 7.94
N MET A 207 -3.44 11.85 8.09
CA MET A 207 -2.34 12.36 8.92
C MET A 207 -1.59 13.51 8.24
N SER A 208 -1.42 13.47 6.92
CA SER A 208 -0.51 14.37 6.19
C SER A 208 -1.22 15.46 5.38
N ALA A 209 -2.49 15.27 5.01
CA ALA A 209 -3.26 16.17 4.16
C ALA A 209 -4.52 16.71 4.86
N CYS A 210 -5.63 15.97 4.82
CA CYS A 210 -6.88 16.38 5.46
C CYS A 210 -7.68 15.19 5.97
N VAL A 211 -8.30 15.34 7.14
CA VAL A 211 -9.11 14.29 7.77
C VAL A 211 -10.35 13.95 6.93
N GLY A 212 -10.94 14.96 6.30
CA GLY A 212 -12.19 14.86 5.55
C GLY A 212 -13.42 15.20 6.39
N GLN A 213 -14.58 15.11 5.75
CA GLN A 213 -15.88 15.37 6.37
C GLN A 213 -16.22 14.30 7.42
N GLN A 214 -16.94 14.70 8.47
CA GLN A 214 -17.44 13.81 9.50
C GLN A 214 -18.94 13.64 9.30
N ASN A 215 -19.38 12.38 9.23
CA ASN A 215 -20.78 12.05 9.00
C ASN A 215 -21.39 11.44 10.26
N VAL A 216 -22.62 11.85 10.57
CA VAL A 216 -23.45 11.28 11.65
C VAL A 216 -24.73 10.82 11.00
N GLU A 217 -25.02 9.52 11.08
CA GLU A 217 -26.20 8.88 10.46
C GLU A 217 -26.29 8.98 8.92
N GLY A 218 -25.17 9.25 8.23
CA GLY A 218 -25.08 9.25 6.77
C GLY A 218 -24.64 10.58 6.22
#